data_AF-A0A3R7Y8U6-F1
#
_entry.id   AF-A0A3R7Y8U6-F1
#
_cell.length_a   1.000
_cell.length_b   1.000
_cell.length_c   1.000
_cell.angle_alpha   90.00
_cell.angle_beta   90.00
_cell.angle_gamma   90.00
#
_symmetry.space_group_name_H-M   'P 1'
#
loop_
_entity.id
_entity.type
_entity.pdbx_description
1 polymer ?
#
loop_
_entity_poly.entity_id
_entity_poly.type
_entity_poly.pdbx_seq_one_letter_code
_entity_poly.pdbx_strand_id
1 'polypeptide(L)'
;MAKEPRPLSPSSTPPSPRNSALPDELKQWTFDPFAAAALSKDVLVGHVLTIFQAFSLPLHFRIGLSTLRRFVVAVRDQYRDVLYHNFLHEFTTLHVTFLVMLSQSVPEELALSSVSIPLLSPATSPLGPVADLVGSGLLNRRDILALFIGAMCHHMNDNGSTNDFHIKSAPPRRCCTTTSLSLRTCTLCFDALRRPGHDVLENASGSDYIFVRRSIIRVILATRRW
;
A
#
# COMPACT_ATOMS: atom_id res chain seq x y z
N MET A 1 -6.60 60.20 29.64
CA MET A 1 -6.03 58.84 29.73
C MET A 1 -6.48 58.06 28.51
N ALA A 2 -5.56 57.76 27.59
CA ALA A 2 -5.85 57.04 26.36
C ALA A 2 -6.09 55.54 26.67
N LYS A 3 -7.12 54.96 26.05
CA LYS A 3 -7.55 53.57 26.27
C LYS A 3 -6.69 52.63 25.42
N GLU A 4 -6.00 51.71 26.07
CA GLU A 4 -5.08 50.74 25.44
C GLU A 4 -5.84 49.80 24.47
N PRO A 5 -5.27 49.48 23.29
CA PRO A 5 -5.94 48.62 22.31
C PRO A 5 -5.89 47.15 22.71
N ARG A 6 -7.02 46.46 22.49
CA ARG A 6 -7.25 45.05 22.83
C ARG A 6 -6.36 44.11 21.99
N PRO A 7 -5.75 43.06 22.58
CA PRO A 7 -4.93 42.11 21.82
C PRO A 7 -5.80 41.26 20.87
N LEU A 8 -5.32 41.07 19.64
CA LEU A 8 -5.95 40.25 18.62
C LEU A 8 -5.85 38.77 18.99
N SER A 9 -6.99 38.07 18.96
CA SER A 9 -7.07 36.61 19.16
C SER A 9 -6.38 35.85 18.01
N PRO A 10 -5.66 34.76 18.28
CA PRO A 10 -5.01 33.97 17.25
C PRO A 10 -6.04 33.34 16.32
N SER A 11 -5.87 33.52 15.00
CA SER A 11 -6.73 32.95 13.98
C SER A 11 -6.66 31.42 14.00
N SER A 12 -7.78 30.77 14.30
CA SER A 12 -7.94 29.31 14.16
C SER A 12 -8.24 28.97 12.69
N THR A 13 -7.25 29.06 11.82
CA THR A 13 -7.30 28.38 10.53
C THR A 13 -7.04 26.89 10.79
N PRO A 14 -7.97 25.97 10.45
CA PRO A 14 -7.68 24.54 10.52
C PRO A 14 -6.51 24.26 9.56
N PRO A 15 -5.56 23.38 9.94
CA PRO A 15 -4.45 23.06 9.06
C PRO A 15 -5.01 22.41 7.80
N SER A 16 -4.72 23.02 6.64
CA SER A 16 -5.02 22.48 5.33
C SER A 16 -4.56 21.01 5.24
N PRO A 17 -5.31 20.13 4.54
CA PRO A 17 -4.84 18.78 4.31
C PRO A 17 -3.50 18.87 3.59
N ARG A 18 -2.42 18.48 4.28
CA ARG A 18 -1.08 18.40 3.68
C ARG A 18 -1.21 17.53 2.44
N ASN A 19 -1.07 18.12 1.26
CA ASN A 19 -0.71 17.39 0.05
C ASN A 19 0.62 16.72 0.38
N SER A 20 0.57 15.46 0.83
CA SER A 20 1.76 14.70 1.21
C SER A 20 2.47 14.29 -0.06
N ALA A 21 3.30 15.19 -0.59
CA ALA A 21 4.29 14.85 -1.59
C ALA A 21 5.07 13.63 -1.08
N LEU A 22 5.32 12.67 -1.99
CA LEU A 22 6.09 11.47 -1.69
C LEU A 22 7.47 11.87 -1.15
N PRO A 23 7.82 11.54 0.11
CA PRO A 23 9.12 11.90 0.68
C PRO A 23 10.26 11.36 -0.18
N ASP A 24 11.26 12.19 -0.46
CA ASP A 24 12.38 11.81 -1.33
C ASP A 24 13.21 10.67 -0.73
N GLU A 25 13.29 10.58 0.60
CA GLU A 25 13.91 9.46 1.32
C GLU A 25 13.26 8.11 0.95
N LEU A 26 11.94 8.08 0.74
CA LEU A 26 11.22 6.83 0.45
C LEU A 26 11.52 6.31 -0.95
N LYS A 27 12.03 7.16 -1.85
CA LYS A 27 12.46 6.79 -3.21
C LYS A 27 13.86 6.17 -3.24
N GLN A 28 14.56 6.11 -2.11
CA GLN A 28 15.94 5.65 -2.04
C GLN A 28 16.01 4.19 -1.55
N TRP A 29 16.88 3.40 -2.18
CA TRP A 29 17.21 2.04 -1.73
C TRP A 29 17.87 2.00 -0.35
N THR A 30 18.44 3.13 0.09
CA THR A 30 19.12 3.31 1.37
C THR A 30 18.19 3.80 2.49
N PHE A 31 16.87 3.90 2.24
CA PHE A 31 15.90 4.23 3.27
C PHE A 31 16.04 3.28 4.47
N ASP A 32 16.10 3.83 5.68
CA ASP A 32 16.18 3.04 6.91
C ASP A 32 14.78 2.86 7.54
N PRO A 33 14.13 1.70 7.33
CA PRO A 33 12.82 1.44 7.90
C PRO A 33 12.89 1.20 9.42
N PHE A 34 14.05 0.87 9.99
CA PHE A 34 14.22 0.67 11.43
C PHE A 34 14.18 2.00 12.18
N ALA A 35 14.85 3.03 11.66
CA ALA A 35 14.77 4.38 12.22
C ALA A 35 13.33 4.91 12.22
N ALA A 36 12.57 4.70 11.13
CA ALA A 36 11.17 5.09 11.04
C ALA A 36 10.28 4.29 12.02
N ALA A 37 10.50 2.98 12.12
CA ALA A 37 9.75 2.10 13.03
C ALA A 37 10.04 2.38 14.52
N ALA A 38 11.26 2.82 14.84
CA ALA A 38 11.67 3.19 16.19
C ALA A 38 10.86 4.38 16.74
N LEU A 39 10.35 5.25 15.86
CA LEU A 39 9.45 6.35 16.25
C LEU A 39 8.04 5.84 16.55
N SER A 40 7.43 5.12 15.60
CA SER A 40 6.15 4.42 15.78
C SER A 40 5.80 3.58 14.54
N LYS A 41 5.10 2.45 14.73
CA LYS A 41 4.50 1.68 13.63
C LYS A 41 3.46 2.50 12.82
N ASP A 42 2.90 3.56 13.40
CA ASP A 42 1.99 4.47 12.68
C ASP A 42 2.69 5.30 11.60
N VAL A 43 4.00 5.55 11.76
CA VAL A 43 4.82 6.21 10.71
C VAL A 43 4.89 5.33 9.47
N LEU A 44 5.12 4.02 9.66
CA LEU A 44 5.11 3.05 8.57
C LEU A 44 3.75 2.98 7.89
N VAL A 45 2.65 3.00 8.65
CA VAL A 45 1.29 3.10 8.08
C VAL A 45 1.16 4.35 7.22
N GLY A 46 1.67 5.50 7.68
CA GLY A 46 1.72 6.73 6.89
C GLY A 46 2.45 6.56 5.55
N HIS A 47 3.64 5.96 5.57
CA HIS A 47 4.40 5.68 4.35
C HIS A 47 3.68 4.73 3.39
N VAL A 48 2.98 3.70 3.89
CA VAL A 48 2.14 2.82 3.06
C VAL A 48 1.08 3.63 2.32
N LEU A 49 0.38 4.55 2.99
CA LEU A 49 -0.63 5.40 2.35
C LEU A 49 -0.01 6.25 1.23
N THR A 50 1.15 6.85 1.50
CA THR A 50 1.89 7.63 0.51
C THR A 50 2.33 6.79 -0.68
N ILE A 51 2.78 5.55 -0.47
CA ILE A 51 3.15 4.60 -1.54
C ILE A 51 1.95 4.31 -2.45
N PHE A 52 0.76 4.06 -1.88
CA PHE A 52 -0.45 3.86 -2.67
C PHE A 52 -0.83 5.11 -3.47
N GLN A 53 -0.71 6.29 -2.85
CA GLN A 53 -0.99 7.57 -3.49
C GLN A 53 0.00 7.91 -4.61
N ALA A 54 1.28 7.53 -4.49
CA ALA A 54 2.30 7.78 -5.50
C ALA A 54 1.98 7.15 -6.87
N PHE A 55 1.25 6.03 -6.87
CA PHE A 55 0.77 5.35 -8.08
C PHE A 55 -0.69 5.69 -8.44
N SER A 56 -1.24 6.73 -7.80
CA SER A 56 -2.64 7.19 -7.92
C SER A 56 -3.67 6.06 -7.81
N LEU A 57 -3.36 5.00 -7.04
CA LEU A 57 -4.25 3.85 -6.84
C LEU A 57 -5.56 4.27 -6.15
N PRO A 58 -5.54 5.11 -5.09
CA PRO A 58 -6.78 5.53 -4.45
C PRO A 58 -7.68 6.32 -5.38
N LEU A 59 -7.10 7.15 -6.24
CA LEU A 59 -7.85 7.93 -7.24
C LEU A 59 -8.46 7.01 -8.31
N HIS A 60 -7.64 6.12 -8.89
CA HIS A 60 -8.06 5.24 -9.99
C HIS A 60 -9.16 4.24 -9.57
N PHE A 61 -9.00 3.60 -8.40
CA PHE A 61 -9.94 2.61 -7.89
C PHE A 61 -11.01 3.19 -6.96
N ARG A 62 -11.07 4.53 -6.83
CA ARG A 62 -12.02 5.25 -5.98
C ARG A 62 -12.02 4.75 -4.53
N ILE A 63 -10.82 4.60 -3.97
CA ILE A 63 -10.58 4.15 -2.59
C ILE A 63 -10.53 5.39 -1.69
N GLY A 64 -11.46 5.51 -0.76
CA GLY A 64 -11.39 6.56 0.25
C GLY A 64 -10.13 6.43 1.12
N LEU A 65 -9.42 7.52 1.38
CA LEU A 65 -8.19 7.49 2.19
C LEU A 65 -8.44 6.95 3.61
N SER A 66 -9.64 7.18 4.16
CA SER A 66 -10.05 6.60 5.45
C SER A 66 -10.25 5.09 5.36
N THR A 67 -10.81 4.58 4.24
CA THR A 67 -10.93 3.14 3.95
C THR A 67 -9.56 2.49 3.81
N LEU A 68 -8.67 3.11 3.02
CA LEU A 68 -7.30 2.62 2.86
C LEU A 68 -6.54 2.59 4.20
N ARG A 69 -6.63 3.65 5.01
CA ARG A 69 -6.00 3.67 6.34
C ARG A 69 -6.56 2.57 7.25
N ARG A 70 -7.88 2.40 7.31
CA ARG A 70 -8.50 1.33 8.11
C ARG A 70 -8.03 -0.05 7.66
N PHE A 71 -7.97 -0.29 6.35
CA PHE A 71 -7.44 -1.52 5.78
C PHE A 71 -5.98 -1.77 6.21
N VAL A 72 -5.10 -0.79 6.00
CA VAL A 72 -3.67 -0.90 6.35
C VAL A 72 -3.47 -1.15 7.85
N VAL A 73 -4.22 -0.45 8.71
CA VAL A 73 -4.18 -0.67 10.16
C VAL A 73 -4.67 -2.08 10.51
N ALA A 74 -5.76 -2.55 9.91
CA ALA A 74 -6.25 -3.91 10.12
C ALA A 74 -5.24 -4.98 9.67
N VAL A 75 -4.48 -4.73 8.59
CA VAL A 75 -3.39 -5.61 8.14
C VAL A 75 -2.26 -5.60 9.16
N ARG A 76 -1.78 -4.41 9.57
CA ARG A 76 -0.74 -4.26 10.60
C ARG A 76 -1.06 -5.04 11.87
N ASP A 77 -2.30 -4.94 12.34
CA ASP A 77 -2.73 -5.55 13.60
C ASP A 77 -2.79 -7.08 13.53
N GLN A 78 -2.64 -7.69 12.35
CA GLN A 78 -2.50 -9.14 12.18
C GLN A 78 -1.05 -9.62 12.29
N TYR A 79 -0.07 -8.71 12.34
CA TYR A 79 1.34 -9.07 12.51
C TYR A 79 1.72 -9.14 13.99
N ARG A 80 2.33 -10.26 14.37
CA ARG A 80 2.77 -10.51 15.74
C ARG A 80 4.11 -9.84 16.02
N ASP A 81 4.38 -9.65 17.30
CA ASP A 81 5.71 -9.21 17.75
C ASP A 81 6.65 -10.41 17.83
N VAL A 82 7.23 -10.76 16.68
CA VAL A 82 8.20 -11.84 16.51
C VAL A 82 9.48 -11.28 15.91
N LEU A 83 10.58 -12.04 16.01
CA LEU A 83 11.92 -11.58 15.62
C LEU A 83 12.02 -11.12 14.16
N TYR A 84 11.24 -11.71 13.24
CA TYR A 84 11.35 -11.41 11.81
C TYR A 84 10.02 -11.13 11.11
N HIS A 85 9.09 -12.09 11.03
CA HIS A 85 7.80 -11.95 10.32
C HIS A 85 6.80 -11.05 11.07
N ASN A 86 7.18 -9.80 11.27
CA ASN A 86 6.44 -8.73 11.91
C ASN A 86 6.11 -7.64 10.87
N PHE A 87 5.36 -6.61 11.28
CA PHE A 87 4.94 -5.55 10.34
C PHE A 87 6.09 -4.76 9.72
N LEU A 88 7.24 -4.67 10.39
CA LEU A 88 8.42 -4.01 9.83
C LEU A 88 8.93 -4.77 8.61
N HIS A 89 9.06 -6.09 8.70
CA HIS A 89 9.43 -6.92 7.54
C HIS A 89 8.48 -6.70 6.36
N GLU A 90 7.17 -6.69 6.58
CA GLU A 90 6.20 -6.47 5.51
C GLU A 90 6.31 -5.10 4.88
N PHE A 91 6.54 -4.08 5.70
CA PHE A 91 6.80 -2.75 5.21
C PHE A 91 8.03 -2.74 4.31
N THR A 92 9.12 -3.40 4.70
CA THR A 92 10.33 -3.49 3.86
C THR A 92 10.07 -4.21 2.53
N THR A 93 9.30 -5.29 2.54
CA THR A 93 8.91 -6.02 1.33
C THR A 93 8.05 -5.15 0.40
N LEU A 94 7.08 -4.41 0.96
CA LEU A 94 6.30 -3.43 0.19
C LEU A 94 7.20 -2.31 -0.36
N HIS A 95 8.14 -1.79 0.43
CA HIS A 95 9.03 -0.70 0.03
C HIS A 95 9.95 -1.11 -1.11
N VAL A 96 10.56 -2.30 -1.04
CA VAL A 96 11.33 -2.86 -2.16
C VAL A 96 10.45 -3.04 -3.39
N THR A 97 9.23 -3.58 -3.24
CA THR A 97 8.27 -3.72 -4.34
C THR A 97 7.95 -2.34 -4.95
N PHE A 98 7.75 -1.32 -4.12
CA PHE A 98 7.54 0.06 -4.52
C PHE A 98 8.72 0.62 -5.32
N LEU A 99 9.97 0.42 -4.87
CA LEU A 99 11.18 0.88 -5.59
C LEU A 99 11.35 0.18 -6.94
N VAL A 100 11.06 -1.13 -7.00
CA VAL A 100 11.04 -1.87 -8.26
C VAL A 100 9.99 -1.28 -9.20
N MET A 101 8.76 -1.03 -8.74
CA MET A 101 7.73 -0.39 -9.57
C MET A 101 8.13 1.03 -10.00
N LEU A 102 8.76 1.80 -9.11
CA LEU A 102 9.26 3.15 -9.39
C LEU A 102 10.33 3.15 -10.48
N SER A 103 11.19 2.13 -10.53
CA SER A 103 12.19 2.00 -11.60
C SER A 103 11.58 1.68 -12.97
N GLN A 104 10.35 1.16 -13.00
CA GLN A 104 9.65 0.84 -14.25
C GLN A 104 8.86 2.02 -14.82
N SER A 105 8.63 3.07 -14.03
CA SER A 105 7.98 4.28 -14.53
C SER A 105 8.97 5.08 -15.37
N VAL A 106 8.73 5.12 -16.68
CA VAL A 106 9.58 5.85 -17.61
C VAL A 106 9.39 7.35 -17.35
N PRO A 107 10.47 8.13 -17.15
CA PRO A 107 10.37 9.59 -17.15
C PRO A 107 9.78 10.05 -18.48
N GLU A 108 8.76 10.91 -18.42
CA GLU A 108 7.99 11.45 -19.55
C GLU A 108 8.86 11.91 -20.74
N GLU A 109 10.10 12.32 -20.48
CA GLU A 109 11.11 12.74 -21.45
C GLU A 109 11.44 11.70 -22.54
N LEU A 110 11.44 10.40 -22.23
CA LEU A 110 11.68 9.32 -23.21
C LEU A 110 10.40 8.88 -23.94
N ALA A 111 9.22 9.21 -23.40
CA ALA A 111 7.95 8.93 -24.08
C ALA A 111 7.70 9.93 -25.22
N LEU A 112 8.10 11.20 -25.01
CA LEU A 112 7.94 12.28 -25.98
C LEU A 112 8.86 12.18 -27.21
N SER A 113 9.90 11.35 -27.18
CA SER A 113 10.74 11.11 -28.37
C SER A 113 10.14 10.13 -29.38
N SER A 114 8.98 9.53 -29.09
CA SER A 114 8.40 8.45 -29.93
C SER A 114 7.13 8.80 -30.70
N VAL A 115 6.57 10.01 -30.56
CA VAL A 115 5.33 10.39 -31.27
C VAL A 115 5.41 11.82 -31.82
N SER A 116 5.71 11.94 -33.11
CA SER A 116 5.53 13.18 -33.87
C SER A 116 4.11 13.25 -34.44
N ILE A 117 3.17 13.88 -33.73
CA ILE A 117 1.90 14.37 -34.31
C ILE A 117 1.58 15.74 -33.66
N PRO A 118 1.26 16.80 -34.42
CA PRO A 118 0.99 18.10 -33.83
C PRO A 118 -0.47 18.27 -33.36
N LEU A 119 -0.58 18.84 -32.16
CA LEU A 119 -1.54 19.86 -31.69
C LEU A 119 -3.05 19.53 -31.62
N LEU A 120 -3.63 19.58 -30.40
CA LEU A 120 -4.53 20.65 -29.93
C LEU A 120 -4.91 20.42 -28.45
N SER A 121 -4.69 21.43 -27.59
CA SER A 121 -5.21 21.46 -26.20
C SER A 121 -6.65 21.98 -26.20
N PRO A 122 -7.50 21.60 -25.22
CA PRO A 122 -7.70 22.58 -24.14
C PRO A 122 -7.97 22.00 -22.73
N ALA A 123 -7.87 22.92 -21.78
CA ALA A 123 -8.49 22.98 -20.44
C ALA A 123 -7.71 22.37 -19.25
N THR A 124 -6.88 23.25 -18.69
CA THR A 124 -6.26 23.23 -17.37
C THR A 124 -7.29 22.93 -16.25
N SER A 125 -7.13 21.80 -15.56
CA SER A 125 -7.74 21.57 -14.25
C SER A 125 -6.96 22.33 -13.16
N PRO A 126 -7.62 22.88 -12.12
CA PRO A 126 -6.99 23.75 -11.11
C PRO A 126 -6.18 22.99 -10.04
N LEU A 127 -5.92 21.70 -10.25
CA LEU A 127 -5.00 20.92 -9.43
C LEU A 127 -3.71 20.82 -10.24
N GLY A 128 -2.64 21.46 -9.76
CA GLY A 128 -1.32 21.37 -10.40
C GLY A 128 -0.94 19.90 -10.65
N PRO A 129 -0.12 19.61 -11.67
CA PRO A 129 0.19 18.24 -12.03
C PRO A 129 0.93 17.59 -10.87
N VAL A 130 0.23 16.74 -10.12
CA VAL A 130 0.90 15.61 -9.48
C VAL A 130 1.38 14.81 -10.68
N ALA A 131 2.67 14.90 -10.99
CA ALA A 131 3.26 14.12 -12.06
C ALA A 131 2.92 12.66 -11.75
N ASP A 132 1.93 12.13 -12.48
CA ASP A 132 1.47 10.77 -12.34
C ASP A 132 2.69 9.93 -12.66
N LEU A 133 3.25 9.26 -11.66
CA LEU A 133 4.45 8.43 -11.78
C LEU A 133 4.19 7.16 -12.61
N VAL A 134 3.13 7.17 -13.42
CA VAL A 134 2.65 6.08 -14.24
C VAL A 134 2.78 6.53 -15.70
N GLY A 135 4.02 6.85 -16.09
CA GLY A 135 4.44 6.83 -17.48
C GLY A 135 4.63 5.38 -17.92
N SER A 136 3.78 4.90 -18.85
CA SER A 136 3.88 3.67 -19.65
C SER A 136 4.68 2.48 -19.07
N GLY A 137 4.47 2.15 -17.78
CA GLY A 137 5.12 1.02 -17.15
C GLY A 137 4.60 -0.31 -17.71
N LEU A 138 5.41 -1.37 -17.63
CA LEU A 138 5.03 -2.73 -18.07
C LEU A 138 3.76 -3.25 -17.37
N LEU A 139 3.49 -2.78 -16.16
CA LEU A 139 2.39 -3.23 -15.30
C LEU A 139 1.29 -2.17 -15.19
N ASN A 140 0.04 -2.62 -15.27
CA ASN A 140 -1.12 -1.74 -15.12
C ASN A 140 -1.38 -1.43 -13.64
N ARG A 141 -2.20 -0.42 -13.37
CA ARG A 141 -2.57 -0.05 -11.98
C ARG A 141 -3.20 -1.20 -11.18
N ARG A 142 -3.93 -2.11 -11.84
CA ARG A 142 -4.48 -3.32 -11.21
C ARG A 142 -3.43 -4.35 -10.82
N ASP A 143 -2.33 -4.43 -11.58
CA ASP A 143 -1.19 -5.30 -11.29
C ASP A 143 -0.45 -4.75 -10.06
N ILE A 144 -0.18 -3.45 -10.05
CA ILE A 144 0.49 -2.74 -8.95
C ILE A 144 -0.35 -2.84 -7.66
N LEU A 145 -1.67 -2.61 -7.74
CA LEU A 145 -2.56 -2.75 -6.59
C LEU A 145 -2.51 -4.16 -6.00
N ALA A 146 -2.57 -5.19 -6.86
CA ALA A 146 -2.51 -6.58 -6.42
C ALA A 146 -1.15 -6.93 -5.79
N LEU A 147 -0.05 -6.42 -6.36
CA LEU A 147 1.31 -6.60 -5.83
C LEU A 147 1.46 -5.93 -4.45
N PHE A 148 1.00 -4.70 -4.28
CA PHE A 148 1.10 -3.99 -3.01
C PHE A 148 0.26 -4.65 -1.91
N ILE A 149 -0.99 -5.01 -2.21
CA ILE A 149 -1.83 -5.74 -1.25
C ILE A 149 -1.21 -7.10 -0.92
N GLY A 150 -0.73 -7.84 -1.94
CA GLY A 150 -0.08 -9.12 -1.76
C GLY A 150 1.18 -9.03 -0.88
N ALA A 151 2.07 -8.07 -1.17
CA ALA A 151 3.29 -7.81 -0.40
C ALA A 151 3.00 -7.43 1.06
N MET A 152 1.92 -6.70 1.31
CA MET A 152 1.53 -6.33 2.68
C MET A 152 0.87 -7.47 3.46
N CYS A 153 0.29 -8.44 2.77
CA CYS A 153 -0.52 -9.48 3.40
C CYS A 153 0.19 -10.84 3.46
N HIS A 154 1.33 -11.01 2.78
CA HIS A 154 1.90 -12.35 2.54
C HIS A 154 2.39 -13.09 3.79
N HIS A 155 2.63 -12.42 4.92
CA HIS A 155 2.88 -13.08 6.23
C HIS A 155 1.89 -12.80 7.36
N MET A 156 0.64 -12.41 7.09
CA MET A 156 -0.32 -12.14 8.17
C MET A 156 -0.46 -13.31 9.15
N ASN A 157 -0.41 -13.00 10.45
CA ASN A 157 -0.52 -13.95 11.57
C ASN A 157 0.54 -15.09 11.58
N ASP A 158 1.71 -14.85 10.99
CA ASP A 158 2.87 -15.72 11.13
C ASP A 158 3.33 -15.78 12.59
N ASN A 159 3.62 -16.99 13.08
CA ASN A 159 4.08 -17.24 14.43
C ASN A 159 5.57 -17.62 14.50
N GLY A 160 6.30 -17.50 13.38
CA GLY A 160 7.73 -17.83 13.29
C GLY A 160 8.01 -19.33 13.22
N SER A 161 6.98 -20.15 13.01
CA SER A 161 7.13 -21.59 12.81
C SER A 161 6.91 -21.97 11.36
N THR A 162 7.69 -22.93 10.85
CA THR A 162 7.56 -23.41 9.47
C THR A 162 6.31 -24.29 9.30
N ASN A 163 5.82 -24.41 8.05
CA ASN A 163 4.74 -25.35 7.71
C ASN A 163 5.09 -26.77 8.18
N ASP A 164 6.35 -27.16 7.98
CA ASP A 164 6.91 -28.44 8.40
C ASP A 164 6.73 -28.70 9.89
N PHE A 165 6.96 -27.67 10.72
CA PHE A 165 6.69 -27.75 12.15
C PHE A 165 5.20 -27.96 12.44
N HIS A 166 4.29 -27.25 11.75
CA HIS A 166 2.84 -27.43 11.93
C HIS A 166 2.35 -28.80 11.47
N ILE A 167 2.90 -29.35 10.39
CA ILE A 167 2.57 -30.70 9.90
C ILE A 167 3.03 -31.75 10.91
N LYS A 168 4.26 -31.62 11.41
CA LYS A 168 4.86 -32.58 12.35
C LYS A 168 4.27 -32.50 13.76
N SER A 169 3.70 -31.37 14.16
CA SER A 169 3.12 -31.15 15.50
C SER A 169 1.60 -31.28 15.57
N ALA A 170 0.89 -31.41 14.43
CA ALA A 170 -0.56 -31.47 14.41
C ALA A 170 -1.12 -32.87 14.75
N PRO A 171 -2.26 -32.96 15.48
CA PRO A 171 -2.94 -34.23 15.69
C PRO A 171 -3.50 -34.81 14.36
N PRO A 172 -3.67 -36.14 14.24
CA PRO A 172 -3.88 -36.85 12.96
C PRO A 172 -5.09 -36.40 12.11
N ARG A 173 -5.99 -35.59 12.66
CA ARG A 173 -7.23 -35.13 12.01
C ARG A 173 -7.14 -33.74 11.38
N ARG A 174 -5.99 -33.06 11.44
CA ARG A 174 -5.84 -31.68 10.93
C ARG A 174 -5.31 -31.60 9.48
N CYS A 175 -5.30 -32.69 8.73
CA CYS A 175 -4.91 -32.72 7.32
C CYS A 175 -5.99 -32.14 6.38
N CYS A 176 -6.55 -30.97 6.70
CA CYS A 176 -7.47 -30.25 5.83
C CYS A 176 -6.71 -29.09 5.20
N THR A 177 -6.82 -28.91 3.89
CA THR A 177 -6.18 -27.89 3.04
C THR A 177 -6.10 -26.46 3.62
N THR A 178 -6.98 -26.11 4.56
CA THR A 178 -6.97 -24.92 5.43
C THR A 178 -5.77 -24.80 6.39
N THR A 179 -4.89 -25.79 6.48
CA THR A 179 -3.68 -25.76 7.33
C THR A 179 -2.45 -25.18 6.67
N SER A 180 -2.41 -25.03 5.34
CA SER A 180 -1.28 -24.36 4.71
C SER A 180 -1.24 -22.90 5.16
N LEU A 181 -0.08 -22.45 5.66
CA LEU A 181 0.09 -21.09 6.18
C LEU A 181 -0.27 -20.05 5.11
N SER A 182 0.04 -20.34 3.85
CA SER A 182 -0.29 -19.51 2.68
C SER A 182 -1.80 -19.37 2.45
N LEU A 183 -2.59 -20.44 2.61
CA LEU A 183 -4.05 -20.36 2.45
C LEU A 183 -4.71 -19.65 3.64
N ARG A 184 -4.24 -19.92 4.87
CA ARG A 184 -4.69 -19.16 6.06
C ARG A 184 -4.44 -17.67 5.89
N THR A 185 -3.28 -17.31 5.36
CA THR A 185 -2.90 -15.93 5.07
C THR A 185 -3.81 -15.30 4.02
N CYS A 186 -4.13 -16.02 2.94
CA CYS A 186 -5.12 -15.58 1.96
C CYS A 186 -6.49 -15.31 2.61
N THR A 187 -6.96 -16.21 3.48
CA THR A 187 -8.23 -16.02 4.20
C THR A 187 -8.21 -14.75 5.04
N LEU A 188 -7.16 -14.52 5.83
CA LEU A 188 -7.02 -13.32 6.66
C LEU A 188 -6.98 -12.03 5.83
N CYS A 189 -6.29 -12.05 4.68
CA CYS A 189 -6.26 -10.93 3.75
C CYS A 189 -7.67 -10.57 3.26
N PHE A 190 -8.46 -11.56 2.80
CA PHE A 190 -9.82 -11.30 2.34
C PHE A 190 -10.80 -10.98 3.46
N ASP A 191 -10.57 -11.47 4.68
CA ASP A 191 -11.37 -11.10 5.83
C ASP A 191 -11.10 -9.65 6.24
N ALA A 192 -9.85 -9.19 6.16
CA ALA A 192 -9.50 -7.78 6.37
C ALA A 192 -10.19 -6.87 5.34
N LEU A 193 -10.22 -7.27 4.05
CA LEU A 193 -10.93 -6.54 3.00
C LEU A 193 -12.45 -6.49 3.24
N ARG A 194 -13.07 -7.55 3.75
CA ARG A 194 -14.53 -7.62 3.95
C ARG A 194 -15.04 -6.86 5.17
N ARG A 195 -14.15 -6.33 6.02
CA ARG A 195 -14.57 -5.55 7.20
C ARG A 195 -15.30 -4.28 6.75
N PRO A 196 -16.40 -3.87 7.42
CA PRO A 196 -17.14 -2.67 7.05
C PRO A 196 -16.22 -1.44 6.96
N GLY A 197 -16.23 -0.77 5.80
CA GLY A 197 -15.39 0.39 5.52
C GLY A 197 -13.88 0.11 5.38
N HIS A 198 -13.46 -1.14 5.20
CA HIS A 198 -12.06 -1.51 4.91
C HIS A 198 -11.87 -2.00 3.47
N ASP A 199 -12.94 -2.22 2.71
CA ASP A 199 -12.86 -2.80 1.38
C ASP A 199 -12.26 -1.81 0.38
N VAL A 200 -10.98 -2.00 0.06
CA VAL A 200 -10.28 -1.19 -0.93
C VAL A 200 -10.64 -1.56 -2.38
N LEU A 201 -11.46 -2.61 -2.58
CA LEU A 201 -11.94 -3.04 -3.90
C LEU A 201 -13.44 -2.76 -4.09
N GLU A 202 -14.10 -2.12 -3.13
CA GLU A 202 -15.55 -1.86 -3.12
C GLU A 202 -16.05 -1.19 -4.41
N ASN A 203 -15.29 -0.21 -4.91
CA ASN A 203 -15.64 0.58 -6.08
C ASN A 203 -14.91 0.15 -7.37
N ALA A 204 -14.17 -0.96 -7.33
CA ALA A 204 -13.46 -1.47 -8.50
C ALA A 204 -14.44 -2.03 -9.55
N SER A 205 -14.08 -1.96 -10.82
CA SER A 205 -14.86 -2.62 -11.88
C SER A 205 -14.93 -4.13 -11.65
N GLY A 206 -16.00 -4.80 -12.11
CA GLY A 206 -16.13 -6.25 -11.94
C GLY A 206 -14.94 -7.04 -12.52
N SER A 207 -14.38 -6.58 -13.66
CA SER A 207 -13.18 -7.16 -14.26
C SER A 207 -11.93 -6.93 -13.41
N ASP A 208 -11.74 -5.74 -12.87
CA ASP A 208 -10.58 -5.43 -12.03
C ASP A 208 -10.68 -6.15 -10.68
N TYR A 209 -11.86 -6.21 -10.07
CA TYR A 209 -12.08 -6.96 -8.84
C TYR A 209 -11.64 -8.43 -9.00
N ILE A 210 -12.12 -9.10 -10.05
CA ILE A 210 -11.78 -10.50 -10.32
C ILE A 210 -10.28 -10.65 -10.58
N PHE A 211 -9.70 -9.75 -11.36
CA PHE A 211 -8.28 -9.77 -11.67
C PHE A 211 -7.41 -9.59 -10.42
N VAL A 212 -7.64 -8.49 -9.68
CA VAL A 212 -6.89 -8.13 -8.47
C VAL A 212 -7.02 -9.23 -7.43
N ARG A 213 -8.23 -9.75 -7.19
CA ARG A 213 -8.47 -10.88 -6.27
C ARG A 213 -7.64 -12.11 -6.65
N ARG A 214 -7.64 -12.51 -7.93
CA ARG A 214 -6.86 -13.66 -8.42
C ARG A 214 -5.35 -13.40 -8.30
N SER A 215 -4.91 -12.19 -8.59
CA SER A 215 -3.51 -11.79 -8.54
C SER A 215 -2.97 -11.75 -7.11
N ILE A 216 -3.74 -11.22 -6.13
CA ILE A 216 -3.37 -11.26 -4.70
C ILE A 216 -3.10 -12.70 -4.24
N ILE A 217 -4.00 -13.64 -4.58
CA ILE A 217 -3.83 -15.06 -4.25
C ILE A 217 -2.53 -15.60 -4.85
N ARG A 218 -2.24 -15.30 -6.13
CA ARG A 218 -1.01 -15.75 -6.78
C ARG A 218 0.24 -15.20 -6.11
N VAL A 219 0.24 -13.92 -5.73
CA VAL A 219 1.37 -13.28 -5.03
C VAL A 219 1.63 -13.95 -3.68
N ILE A 220 0.60 -14.14 -2.85
CA ILE A 220 0.73 -14.76 -1.52
C ILE A 220 1.19 -16.22 -1.64
N LEU A 221 0.66 -16.97 -2.62
CA LEU A 221 1.07 -18.37 -2.84
C LEU A 221 2.49 -18.49 -3.41
N ALA A 222 3.00 -17.48 -4.10
CA ALA A 222 4.34 -17.49 -4.68
C ALA A 222 5.46 -17.28 -3.64
N THR A 223 5.18 -16.54 -2.57
CA THR A 223 6.17 -16.20 -1.53
C THR A 223 6.27 -17.24 -0.42
N ARG A 224 5.23 -18.06 -0.25
CA ARG A 224 5.12 -19.05 0.82
C ARG A 224 5.09 -20.46 0.23
N ARG A 225 6.26 -20.99 -0.13
CA ARG A 225 6.48 -22.42 -0.43
C ARG A 225 7.42 -23.06 0.59
N TRP A 226 7.14 -24.33 0.88
CA TRP A 226 7.79 -25.29 1.78
C TRP A 226 7.31 -25.18 3.24
#